data_AF-A0A3B9X377-F1
#
_entry.id   AF-A0A3B9X377-F1
#
_cell.length_a   1.000
_cell.length_b   1.000
_cell.length_c   1.000
_cell.angle_alpha   90.00
_cell.angle_beta   90.00
_cell.angle_gamma   90.00
#
_symmetry.space_group_name_H-M   'P 1'
#
loop_
_entity.id
_entity.type
_entity.pdbx_description
1 polymer ?
#
loop_
_entity_poly.entity_id
_entity_poly.type
_entity_poly.pdbx_seq_one_letter_code
_entity_poly.pdbx_strand_id
1 'polypeptide(L)'
;DPTLVPALDPTLDPALDIETVDTAAPVPSEDEDEDDVLPPRGRVSAELSVYRTEESRNKEKNNLNGHSISWGRWGNPASGNWVVIDSIGENKIRLTTGDYTAELLPSDIADLSGSFVYGTNVASSFIGHGSAGAIDSLIAQMNVEFDTGQISGGVLQIITGDQTWGLEFSGAISQGSVQLNGVNGRLSNSTGILSTDLNSSLGGAFTGEKAEAFIGGFNLIDANNPANNVQGLYTMER
;
A
#
# COMPACT_ATOMS: atom_id res chain seq x y z
N ASP A 1 -54.94 8.11 -37.17
CA ASP A 1 -54.97 6.77 -37.78
C ASP A 1 -54.20 5.84 -36.86
N PRO A 2 -54.88 4.93 -36.14
CA PRO A 2 -54.27 4.01 -35.17
C PRO A 2 -54.12 2.61 -35.77
N THR A 3 -52.94 2.01 -35.65
CA THR A 3 -52.71 0.56 -35.90
C THR A 3 -51.99 0.00 -34.67
N LEU A 4 -52.67 -0.59 -33.68
CA LEU A 4 -53.15 -1.98 -33.59
C LEU A 4 -52.05 -3.06 -33.74
N VAL A 5 -51.52 -3.51 -32.57
CA VAL A 5 -51.28 -4.87 -32.01
C VAL A 5 -50.94 -6.07 -32.95
N PRO A 6 -50.26 -7.17 -32.49
CA PRO A 6 -50.52 -7.87 -31.22
C PRO A 6 -49.31 -8.41 -30.41
N ALA A 7 -49.62 -8.65 -29.14
CA ALA A 7 -48.88 -9.44 -28.17
C ALA A 7 -48.87 -10.94 -28.50
N LEU A 8 -47.86 -11.66 -28.01
CA LEU A 8 -47.85 -13.12 -27.89
C LEU A 8 -47.35 -13.50 -26.50
N ASP A 9 -48.30 -13.95 -25.67
CA ASP A 9 -48.12 -14.90 -24.58
C ASP A 9 -49.02 -16.09 -24.96
N PRO A 10 -48.51 -17.34 -24.88
CA PRO A 10 -49.15 -18.24 -23.93
C PRO A 10 -48.19 -19.22 -23.24
N THR A 11 -48.24 -19.18 -21.92
CA THR A 11 -48.05 -20.28 -20.96
C THR A 11 -48.45 -21.68 -21.48
N LEU A 12 -47.62 -22.69 -21.21
CA LEU A 12 -48.00 -24.09 -21.00
C LEU A 12 -46.94 -24.81 -20.13
N ASP A 13 -47.32 -25.05 -18.88
CA ASP A 13 -46.79 -26.02 -17.90
C ASP A 13 -47.30 -27.44 -18.28
N PRO A 14 -46.75 -28.61 -17.85
CA PRO A 14 -46.69 -29.02 -16.43
C PRO A 14 -45.51 -29.94 -15.99
N ALA A 15 -45.21 -29.84 -14.68
CA ALA A 15 -44.94 -30.92 -13.70
C ALA A 15 -44.30 -32.26 -14.13
N LEU A 16 -43.24 -32.63 -13.42
CA LEU A 16 -42.91 -34.03 -13.13
C LEU A 16 -42.56 -34.17 -11.64
N ASP A 17 -43.58 -34.57 -10.88
CA ASP A 17 -43.49 -35.20 -9.56
C ASP A 17 -42.83 -36.58 -9.67
N ILE A 18 -41.90 -36.88 -8.77
CA ILE A 18 -41.62 -38.25 -8.32
C ILE A 18 -41.48 -38.24 -6.79
N GLU A 19 -42.59 -38.54 -6.11
CA GLU A 19 -42.67 -39.29 -4.84
C GLU A 19 -42.16 -40.72 -5.10
N THR A 20 -41.42 -41.46 -4.26
CA THR A 20 -41.52 -41.86 -2.84
C THR A 20 -40.24 -42.72 -2.57
N VAL A 21 -39.71 -42.92 -1.35
CA VAL A 21 -40.15 -43.90 -0.35
C VAL A 21 -39.39 -43.65 0.97
N ASP A 22 -40.17 -43.68 2.04
CA ASP A 22 -39.80 -43.76 3.46
C ASP A 22 -39.37 -45.18 3.86
N THR A 23 -38.26 -45.31 4.61
CA THR A 23 -38.13 -46.35 5.64
C THR A 23 -37.29 -45.84 6.81
N ALA A 24 -37.94 -45.70 7.97
CA ALA A 24 -37.33 -45.46 9.27
C ALA A 24 -36.45 -46.64 9.79
N ALA A 25 -35.53 -46.27 10.69
CA ALA A 25 -34.42 -47.03 11.30
C ALA A 25 -34.81 -48.23 12.20
N PRO A 26 -33.84 -49.02 12.75
CA PRO A 26 -33.12 -48.58 13.96
C PRO A 26 -31.61 -48.91 14.02
N VAL A 27 -30.96 -48.16 14.91
CA VAL A 27 -29.56 -48.19 15.36
C VAL A 27 -29.19 -49.52 16.04
N PRO A 28 -27.91 -49.93 15.98
CA PRO A 28 -27.21 -50.26 17.20
C PRO A 28 -25.90 -49.46 17.36
N SER A 29 -25.70 -49.03 18.59
CA SER A 29 -24.54 -48.36 19.18
C SER A 29 -23.31 -49.25 19.20
N GLU A 30 -22.15 -48.64 18.95
CA GLU A 30 -20.83 -48.87 19.57
C GLU A 30 -19.89 -47.90 18.83
N ASP A 31 -19.56 -46.77 19.46
CA ASP A 31 -18.25 -46.56 20.10
C ASP A 31 -17.13 -46.61 19.06
N GLU A 32 -16.72 -45.45 18.55
CA GLU A 32 -15.31 -45.09 18.43
C GLU A 32 -15.18 -43.59 18.14
N ASP A 33 -14.28 -42.98 18.89
CA ASP A 33 -13.99 -41.56 18.96
C ASP A 33 -13.52 -41.01 17.60
N GLU A 34 -14.32 -40.16 16.96
CA GLU A 34 -13.81 -39.19 16.00
C GLU A 34 -14.16 -37.80 16.51
N ASP A 35 -13.22 -37.23 17.26
CA ASP A 35 -13.11 -35.78 17.42
C ASP A 35 -13.22 -35.16 16.02
N ASP A 36 -14.29 -34.42 15.81
CA ASP A 36 -14.55 -33.57 14.66
C ASP A 36 -13.52 -32.41 14.69
N VAL A 37 -12.26 -32.76 14.38
CA VAL A 37 -11.19 -31.80 14.14
C VAL A 37 -11.49 -31.20 12.79
N LEU A 38 -12.28 -30.13 12.81
CA LEU A 38 -12.26 -29.11 11.77
C LEU A 38 -10.79 -28.94 11.36
N PRO A 39 -10.43 -29.06 10.07
CA PRO A 39 -9.06 -28.82 9.66
C PRO A 39 -8.69 -27.42 10.18
N PRO A 40 -7.54 -27.26 10.87
CA PRO A 40 -7.18 -25.97 11.41
C PRO A 40 -7.28 -24.97 10.27
N ARG A 41 -8.07 -23.91 10.45
CA ARG A 41 -8.02 -22.73 9.59
C ARG A 41 -6.56 -22.30 9.59
N GLY A 42 -5.83 -22.74 8.57
CA GLY A 42 -4.42 -22.49 8.43
C GLY A 42 -4.26 -20.99 8.43
N ARG A 43 -3.76 -20.45 9.54
CA ARG A 43 -3.07 -19.17 9.51
C ARG A 43 -1.99 -19.36 8.45
N VAL A 44 -2.13 -18.67 7.32
CA VAL A 44 -1.10 -18.65 6.28
C VAL A 44 0.09 -17.89 6.88
N SER A 45 0.92 -18.60 7.63
CA SER A 45 2.27 -18.17 7.95
C SER A 45 3.11 -18.50 6.72
N ALA A 46 3.42 -17.50 5.91
CA ALA A 46 4.45 -17.62 4.90
C ALA A 46 5.82 -17.55 5.59
N GLU A 47 6.40 -18.70 5.93
CA GLU A 47 7.84 -18.79 6.15
C GLU A 47 8.55 -18.73 4.80
N LEU A 48 9.55 -17.85 4.66
CA LEU A 48 10.42 -17.82 3.48
C LEU A 48 11.88 -17.91 3.92
N SER A 49 12.50 -19.04 3.65
CA SER A 49 13.93 -19.31 3.85
C SER A 49 14.79 -18.61 2.79
N VAL A 50 15.96 -18.12 3.20
CA VAL A 50 16.93 -17.43 2.33
C VAL A 50 18.04 -18.38 1.92
N TYR A 51 18.37 -18.42 0.62
CA TYR A 51 19.63 -18.98 0.14
C TYR A 51 20.70 -17.89 0.09
N ARG A 52 21.87 -18.23 0.62
CA ARG A 52 23.04 -17.36 0.73
C ARG A 52 23.84 -17.44 -0.58
N THR A 53 24.04 -16.30 -1.23
CA THR A 53 25.22 -16.07 -2.08
C THR A 53 25.65 -14.64 -1.82
N GLU A 54 26.94 -14.47 -1.53
CA GLU A 54 27.49 -13.37 -0.74
C GLU A 54 27.39 -11.99 -1.42
N GLU A 55 27.30 -10.93 -0.61
CA GLU A 55 27.38 -9.48 -0.93
C GLU A 55 26.10 -8.61 -1.07
N SER A 56 24.98 -8.99 -0.45
CA SER A 56 23.86 -8.05 -0.20
C SER A 56 23.77 -7.69 1.30
N ARG A 57 24.31 -6.54 1.71
CA ARG A 57 24.36 -6.11 3.12
C ARG A 57 23.12 -5.30 3.54
N ASN A 58 22.32 -5.93 4.42
CA ASN A 58 21.15 -5.46 5.19
C ASN A 58 19.86 -5.13 4.44
N LYS A 59 19.00 -6.15 4.30
CA LYS A 59 17.55 -6.01 4.17
C LYS A 59 16.91 -6.26 5.53
N GLU A 60 16.14 -5.30 6.04
CA GLU A 60 15.37 -5.46 7.28
C GLU A 60 13.89 -5.68 6.90
N LYS A 61 13.25 -6.67 7.53
CA LYS A 61 11.86 -7.06 7.26
C LYS A 61 11.00 -6.71 8.47
N ASN A 62 9.99 -5.87 8.26
CA ASN A 62 8.97 -5.60 9.28
C ASN A 62 7.64 -6.23 8.84
N ASN A 63 6.95 -6.87 9.78
CA ASN A 63 5.62 -7.43 9.57
C ASN A 63 4.58 -6.35 9.89
N LEU A 64 3.98 -5.77 8.86
CA LEU A 64 2.76 -4.97 8.97
C LEU A 64 1.57 -5.91 8.73
N ASN A 65 0.87 -6.29 9.80
CA ASN A 65 -0.46 -6.92 9.76
C ASN A 65 -0.67 -8.08 8.75
N GLY A 66 0.36 -8.89 8.48
CA GLY A 66 0.27 -10.06 7.59
C GLY A 66 0.57 -9.80 6.11
N HIS A 67 0.96 -8.57 5.73
CA HIS A 67 1.41 -8.25 4.38
C HIS A 67 2.93 -8.31 4.28
N SER A 68 3.44 -9.00 3.26
CA SER A 68 4.88 -9.17 3.05
C SER A 68 5.43 -8.02 2.21
N ILE A 69 6.05 -7.05 2.87
CA ILE A 69 6.78 -5.96 2.21
C ILE A 69 8.27 -6.16 2.45
N SER A 70 9.07 -6.10 1.39
CA SER A 70 10.54 -6.21 1.46
C SER A 70 11.19 -4.93 1.00
N TRP A 71 12.12 -4.41 1.79
CA TRP A 71 12.84 -3.16 1.51
C TRP A 71 14.35 -3.34 1.71
N GLY A 72 15.13 -2.44 1.11
CA GLY A 72 16.58 -2.41 1.31
C GLY A 72 17.27 -1.31 0.53
N ARG A 73 18.59 -1.20 0.71
CA ARG A 73 19.42 -0.29 -0.08
C ARG A 73 19.69 -0.89 -1.46
N TRP A 74 19.52 -0.09 -2.49
CA TRP A 74 19.72 -0.44 -3.89
C TRP A 74 21.17 -0.17 -4.30
N GLY A 75 21.79 -1.11 -5.03
CA GLY A 75 23.21 -1.07 -5.41
C GLY A 75 23.54 -0.23 -6.65
N ASN A 76 22.54 0.33 -7.33
CA ASN A 76 22.69 1.16 -8.54
C ASN A 76 21.65 2.29 -8.57
N PRO A 77 21.80 3.35 -7.74
CA PRO A 77 20.75 4.31 -7.47
C PRO A 77 20.18 4.93 -8.75
N ALA A 78 18.87 5.22 -8.74
CA ALA A 78 18.22 5.86 -9.88
C ALA A 78 19.00 7.15 -10.21
N SER A 79 19.43 7.29 -11.47
CA SER A 79 20.27 8.42 -11.91
C SER A 79 19.53 9.77 -11.96
N GLY A 80 18.37 9.86 -11.32
CA GLY A 80 17.51 11.03 -11.26
C GLY A 80 16.49 10.91 -10.12
N ASN A 81 16.08 12.06 -9.60
CA ASN A 81 15.12 12.21 -8.50
C ASN A 81 13.73 11.72 -8.91
N TRP A 82 13.51 10.42 -8.95
CA TRP A 82 12.20 9.86 -9.22
C TRP A 82 11.88 8.66 -8.35
N VAL A 83 10.62 8.62 -7.94
CA VAL A 83 9.98 7.42 -7.45
C VAL A 83 9.59 6.57 -8.66
N VAL A 84 10.33 5.49 -8.93
CA VAL A 84 10.04 4.58 -10.05
C VAL A 84 9.14 3.45 -9.55
N ILE A 85 8.07 3.17 -10.30
CA ILE A 85 7.22 2.00 -10.11
C ILE A 85 7.45 1.07 -11.29
N ASP A 86 8.23 0.02 -11.09
CA ASP A 86 8.47 -1.01 -12.11
C ASP A 86 7.60 -2.24 -11.84
N SER A 87 6.96 -2.80 -12.87
CA SER A 87 6.40 -4.15 -12.78
C SER A 87 7.53 -5.17 -12.86
N ILE A 88 7.70 -5.98 -11.82
CA ILE A 88 8.84 -6.91 -11.69
C ILE A 88 8.43 -8.39 -11.80
N GLY A 89 7.22 -8.68 -12.29
CA GLY A 89 6.67 -10.03 -12.42
C GLY A 89 5.17 -10.07 -12.12
N GLU A 90 4.62 -11.28 -11.92
CA GLU A 90 3.20 -11.54 -11.64
C GLU A 90 2.66 -10.65 -10.51
N ASN A 91 2.01 -9.56 -10.90
CA ASN A 91 1.33 -8.58 -10.05
C ASN A 91 2.17 -7.94 -8.94
N LYS A 92 3.50 -7.87 -9.09
CA LYS A 92 4.38 -7.14 -8.16
C LYS A 92 4.86 -5.85 -8.77
N ILE A 93 4.90 -4.82 -7.93
CA ILE A 93 5.55 -3.57 -8.27
C ILE A 93 6.77 -3.35 -7.38
N ARG A 94 7.77 -2.70 -7.95
CA ARG A 94 8.95 -2.21 -7.25
C ARG A 94 8.89 -0.70 -7.17
N LEU A 95 8.81 -0.17 -5.96
CA LEU A 95 9.01 1.25 -5.69
C LEU A 95 10.51 1.52 -5.51
N THR A 96 11.06 2.57 -6.12
CA THR A 96 12.47 2.95 -5.92
C THR A 96 12.60 4.45 -5.78
N THR A 97 13.33 4.93 -4.78
CA THR A 97 13.68 6.36 -4.60
C THR A 97 15.14 6.48 -4.20
N GLY A 98 15.94 7.13 -5.05
CA GLY A 98 17.38 7.25 -4.87
C GLY A 98 18.06 5.89 -4.59
N ASP A 99 18.52 5.74 -3.34
CA ASP A 99 19.22 4.56 -2.82
C ASP A 99 18.30 3.46 -2.27
N TYR A 100 16.98 3.61 -2.29
CA TYR A 100 16.05 2.73 -1.58
C TYR A 100 15.04 2.07 -2.51
N THR A 101 14.69 0.81 -2.23
CA THR A 101 13.64 0.10 -2.95
C THR A 101 12.65 -0.60 -2.02
N ALA A 102 11.41 -0.74 -2.47
CA ALA A 102 10.34 -1.56 -1.92
C ALA A 102 9.84 -2.52 -2.98
N GLU A 103 9.49 -3.73 -2.60
CA GLU A 103 8.67 -4.61 -3.43
C GLU A 103 7.36 -4.90 -2.70
N LEU A 104 6.25 -4.74 -3.41
CA LEU A 104 4.90 -4.93 -2.87
C LEU A 104 3.93 -5.50 -3.92
N LEU A 105 2.80 -5.99 -3.42
CA LEU A 105 1.63 -6.32 -4.22
C LEU A 105 0.69 -5.11 -4.18
N PRO A 106 0.47 -4.40 -5.30
CA PRO A 106 -0.42 -3.25 -5.30
C PRO A 106 -1.86 -3.70 -5.05
N SER A 107 -2.61 -2.89 -4.33
CA SER A 107 -4.07 -3.06 -4.19
C SER A 107 -4.76 -2.82 -5.53
N ASP A 108 -5.84 -3.56 -5.79
CA ASP A 108 -6.79 -3.18 -6.82
C ASP A 108 -7.69 -2.06 -6.28
N ILE A 109 -7.34 -0.82 -6.63
CA ILE A 109 -8.03 0.37 -6.11
C ILE A 109 -9.19 0.83 -7.01
N ALA A 110 -9.44 0.15 -8.13
CA ALA A 110 -10.47 0.56 -9.09
C ALA A 110 -11.89 0.41 -8.52
N ASP A 111 -12.10 -0.59 -7.65
CA ASP A 111 -13.39 -0.91 -7.04
C ASP A 111 -13.54 -0.39 -5.60
N LEU A 112 -12.54 0.36 -5.10
CA LEU A 112 -12.62 0.96 -3.77
C LEU A 112 -13.47 2.23 -3.80
N SER A 113 -14.21 2.45 -2.72
CA SER A 113 -15.11 3.59 -2.57
C SER A 113 -14.98 4.23 -1.18
N GLY A 114 -15.27 5.52 -1.11
CA GLY A 114 -15.33 6.30 0.13
C GLY A 114 -14.01 6.93 0.59
N SER A 115 -14.12 7.64 1.70
CA SER A 115 -13.06 8.46 2.31
C SER A 115 -12.33 7.75 3.44
N PHE A 116 -11.00 7.74 3.38
CA PHE A 116 -10.12 7.20 4.42
C PHE A 116 -8.98 8.17 4.76
N VAL A 117 -8.52 8.11 6.01
CA VAL A 117 -7.34 8.82 6.49
C VAL A 117 -6.21 7.82 6.57
N TYR A 118 -5.06 8.12 5.99
CA TYR A 118 -3.83 7.34 6.15
C TYR A 118 -2.85 8.15 6.98
N GLY A 119 -2.14 7.49 7.90
CA GLY A 119 -1.10 8.12 8.68
C GLY A 119 -0.05 7.16 9.18
N THR A 120 1.08 7.72 9.61
CA THR A 120 2.10 6.98 10.34
C THR A 120 1.59 6.65 11.75
N ASN A 121 1.70 5.39 12.14
CA ASN A 121 1.33 4.85 13.44
C ASN A 121 2.48 3.99 14.02
N VAL A 122 2.22 3.26 15.12
CA VAL A 122 3.22 2.39 15.76
C VAL A 122 3.69 1.21 14.91
N ALA A 123 2.90 0.78 13.92
CA ALA A 123 3.27 -0.29 13.00
C ALA A 123 4.02 0.25 11.77
N SER A 124 3.92 1.55 11.51
CA SER A 124 4.54 2.19 10.37
C SER A 124 6.06 2.15 10.44
N SER A 125 6.68 2.04 9.27
CA SER A 125 8.13 1.91 9.12
C SER A 125 8.65 2.93 8.12
N PHE A 126 9.90 3.33 8.26
CA PHE A 126 10.59 4.18 7.29
C PHE A 126 12.04 3.75 7.14
N ILE A 127 12.61 4.04 5.98
CA ILE A 127 14.03 3.89 5.69
C ILE A 127 14.48 5.05 4.82
N GLY A 128 15.59 5.70 5.17
CA GLY A 128 16.04 6.87 4.44
C GLY A 128 17.26 7.51 5.05
N HIS A 129 17.77 8.53 4.37
CA HIS A 129 18.83 9.39 4.87
C HIS A 129 18.67 10.80 4.33
N GLY A 130 19.25 11.77 5.02
CA GLY A 130 19.46 13.12 4.52
C GLY A 130 20.90 13.55 4.65
N SER A 131 21.19 14.74 4.13
CA SER A 131 22.48 15.41 4.21
C SER A 131 22.95 15.66 5.64
N ALA A 132 22.02 15.79 6.59
CA ALA A 132 22.30 15.95 8.02
C ALA A 132 22.41 14.62 8.80
N GLY A 133 22.27 13.47 8.14
CA GLY A 133 22.44 12.15 8.76
C GLY A 133 21.29 11.18 8.47
N ALA A 134 21.20 10.13 9.29
CA ALA A 134 20.06 9.21 9.24
C ALA A 134 18.76 9.92 9.61
N ILE A 135 17.63 9.35 9.18
CA ILE A 135 16.31 9.83 9.61
C ILE A 135 16.07 9.37 11.05
N ASP A 136 15.85 10.33 11.95
CA ASP A 136 15.54 10.08 13.36
C ASP A 136 14.03 9.85 13.57
N SER A 137 13.20 10.57 12.80
CA SER A 137 11.74 10.47 12.86
C SER A 137 11.10 10.88 11.54
N LEU A 138 9.99 10.22 11.21
CA LEU A 138 9.15 10.55 10.06
C LEU A 138 7.68 10.47 10.48
N ILE A 139 6.93 11.52 10.20
CA ILE A 139 5.48 11.59 10.37
C ILE A 139 4.88 11.92 9.02
N ALA A 140 3.88 11.15 8.61
CA ALA A 140 3.14 11.42 7.39
C ALA A 140 1.64 11.19 7.61
N GLN A 141 0.82 11.97 6.91
CA GLN A 141 -0.63 11.82 6.90
C GLN A 141 -1.19 12.27 5.55
N MET A 142 -2.30 11.67 5.12
CA MET A 142 -3.12 12.16 4.01
C MET A 142 -4.57 11.68 4.14
N ASN A 143 -5.49 12.39 3.49
CA ASN A 143 -6.86 11.93 3.25
C ASN A 143 -6.97 11.45 1.81
N VAL A 144 -7.66 10.34 1.61
CA VAL A 144 -7.91 9.72 0.30
C VAL A 144 -9.41 9.55 0.12
N GLU A 145 -9.95 10.09 -0.96
CA GLU A 145 -11.34 9.87 -1.39
C GLU A 145 -11.32 9.00 -2.65
N PHE A 146 -11.61 7.71 -2.51
CA PHE A 146 -11.56 6.77 -3.64
C PHE A 146 -12.67 7.03 -4.67
N ASP A 147 -13.81 7.61 -4.26
CA ASP A 147 -14.92 7.90 -5.19
C ASP A 147 -14.53 8.96 -6.23
N THR A 148 -13.61 9.86 -5.86
CA THR A 148 -13.13 10.94 -6.74
C THR A 148 -11.67 10.76 -7.17
N GLY A 149 -10.96 9.83 -6.54
CA GLY A 149 -9.52 9.69 -6.63
C GLY A 149 -8.74 10.84 -5.99
N GLN A 150 -9.35 11.72 -5.19
CA GLN A 150 -8.65 12.87 -4.62
C GLN A 150 -7.77 12.49 -3.42
N ILE A 151 -6.55 13.02 -3.37
CA ILE A 151 -5.68 12.99 -2.19
C ILE A 151 -5.50 14.41 -1.66
N SER A 152 -5.81 14.63 -0.40
CA SER A 152 -5.80 15.96 0.23
C SER A 152 -5.26 15.94 1.65
N GLY A 153 -4.94 17.13 2.20
CA GLY A 153 -4.44 17.26 3.57
C GLY A 153 -3.13 16.50 3.80
N GLY A 154 -2.32 16.34 2.75
CA GLY A 154 -1.06 15.63 2.82
C GLY A 154 -0.04 16.42 3.63
N VAL A 155 0.57 15.79 4.62
CA VAL A 155 1.68 16.35 5.40
C VAL A 155 2.76 15.30 5.52
N LEU A 156 4.01 15.70 5.31
CA LEU A 156 5.22 14.91 5.51
C LEU A 156 6.21 15.73 6.34
N GLN A 157 6.60 15.21 7.50
CA GLN A 157 7.61 15.80 8.36
C GLN A 157 8.72 14.78 8.61
N ILE A 158 9.97 15.18 8.37
CA ILE A 158 11.15 14.33 8.49
C ILE A 158 12.18 15.07 9.35
N ILE A 159 12.74 14.37 10.33
CA ILE A 159 13.83 14.87 11.18
C ILE A 159 15.09 14.08 10.87
N THR A 160 16.18 14.78 10.56
CA THR A 160 17.52 14.21 10.31
C THR A 160 18.56 15.05 11.05
N GLY A 161 19.13 14.53 12.12
CA GLY A 161 20.07 15.27 12.96
C GLY A 161 19.44 16.55 13.50
N ASP A 162 20.01 17.70 13.14
CA ASP A 162 19.50 19.02 13.55
C ASP A 162 18.51 19.63 12.54
N GLN A 163 18.23 18.97 11.42
CA GLN A 163 17.34 19.45 10.36
C GLN A 163 15.93 18.88 10.49
N THR A 164 14.94 19.75 10.28
CA THR A 164 13.53 19.39 10.11
C THR A 164 13.05 19.81 8.72
N TRP A 165 12.61 18.82 7.96
CA TRP A 165 11.97 18.97 6.65
C TRP A 165 10.47 18.84 6.82
N GLY A 166 9.72 19.83 6.37
CA GLY A 166 8.26 19.81 6.33
C GLY A 166 7.78 20.01 4.90
N LEU A 167 6.80 19.21 4.48
CA LEU A 167 6.17 19.32 3.18
C LEU A 167 4.66 19.10 3.30
N GLU A 168 3.88 20.05 2.84
CA GLU A 168 2.47 19.85 2.53
C GLU A 168 2.36 19.32 1.10
N PHE A 169 1.47 18.34 0.87
CA PHE A 169 1.25 17.78 -0.46
C PHE A 169 -0.23 17.49 -0.73
N SER A 170 -0.55 17.37 -2.00
CA SER A 170 -1.85 16.93 -2.49
C SER A 170 -1.65 16.01 -3.69
N GLY A 171 -2.69 15.33 -4.12
CA GLY A 171 -2.54 14.38 -5.22
C GLY A 171 -3.85 13.89 -5.81
N ALA A 172 -3.69 12.98 -6.74
CA ALA A 172 -4.80 12.28 -7.37
C ALA A 172 -4.41 10.83 -7.65
N ILE A 173 -5.42 9.98 -7.63
CA ILE A 173 -5.39 8.61 -8.10
C ILE A 173 -5.95 8.63 -9.51
N SER A 174 -5.18 8.15 -10.48
CA SER A 174 -5.62 8.03 -11.86
C SER A 174 -5.11 6.73 -12.45
N GLN A 175 -6.03 5.91 -12.98
CA GLN A 175 -5.70 4.64 -13.64
C GLN A 175 -4.87 3.69 -12.77
N GLY A 176 -5.16 3.61 -11.46
CA GLY A 176 -4.41 2.78 -10.52
C GLY A 176 -3.04 3.36 -10.11
N SER A 177 -2.66 4.53 -10.64
CA SER A 177 -1.43 5.24 -10.30
C SER A 177 -1.69 6.40 -9.35
N VAL A 178 -0.77 6.61 -8.40
CA VAL A 178 -0.83 7.71 -7.44
C VAL A 178 0.12 8.81 -7.88
N GLN A 179 -0.43 10.01 -8.07
CA GLN A 179 0.33 11.21 -8.39
C GLN A 179 0.28 12.15 -7.18
N LEU A 180 1.46 12.42 -6.60
CA LEU A 180 1.60 13.32 -5.45
C LEU A 180 2.41 14.55 -5.86
N ASN A 181 1.94 15.71 -5.42
CA ASN A 181 2.54 17.01 -5.70
C ASN A 181 2.79 17.74 -4.39
N GLY A 182 4.04 18.14 -4.15
CA GLY A 182 4.36 19.07 -3.06
C GLY A 182 3.74 20.43 -3.31
N VAL A 183 3.18 21.02 -2.27
CA VAL A 183 2.50 22.32 -2.28
C VAL A 183 3.35 23.37 -1.59
N ASN A 184 3.71 23.12 -0.32
CA ASN A 184 4.51 24.03 0.49
C ASN A 184 5.61 23.26 1.21
N GLY A 185 6.88 23.64 0.96
CA GLY A 185 8.05 23.01 1.57
C GLY A 185 8.79 23.94 2.52
N ARG A 186 9.36 23.40 3.59
CA ARG A 186 10.22 24.13 4.52
C ARG A 186 11.34 23.24 5.05
N LEU A 187 12.56 23.76 5.03
CA LEU A 187 13.71 23.23 5.73
C LEU A 187 14.10 24.19 6.86
N SER A 188 14.30 23.65 8.06
CA SER A 188 14.71 24.42 9.23
C SER A 188 15.66 23.62 10.12
N ASN A 189 16.36 24.32 11.01
CA ASN A 189 17.17 23.72 12.07
C ASN A 189 17.00 24.52 13.37
N SER A 190 17.84 24.21 14.37
CA SER A 190 17.85 24.91 15.67
C SER A 190 18.08 26.43 15.58
N THR A 191 18.70 26.92 14.50
CA THR A 191 18.98 28.35 14.29
C THR A 191 17.88 29.11 13.56
N GLY A 192 16.92 28.41 12.95
CA GLY A 192 15.81 29.03 12.23
C GLY A 192 15.47 28.33 10.90
N ILE A 193 14.85 29.08 10.01
CA ILE A 193 14.49 28.62 8.66
C ILE A 193 15.75 28.66 7.78
N LEU A 194 16.06 27.53 7.15
CA LEU A 194 17.14 27.43 6.17
C LEU A 194 16.62 27.65 4.75
N SER A 195 15.45 27.09 4.44
CA SER A 195 14.80 27.25 3.13
C SER A 195 13.29 27.12 3.21
N THR A 196 12.59 27.82 2.34
CA THR A 196 11.14 27.68 2.09
C THR A 196 10.85 27.25 0.65
N ASP A 197 11.89 26.85 -0.08
CA ASP A 197 11.81 26.46 -1.48
C ASP A 197 12.43 25.08 -1.64
N LEU A 198 11.56 24.07 -1.74
CA LEU A 198 11.95 22.67 -1.83
C LEU A 198 11.48 22.10 -3.17
N ASN A 199 12.42 21.55 -3.93
CA ASN A 199 12.10 20.63 -5.00
C ASN A 199 11.70 19.30 -4.39
N SER A 200 10.46 18.90 -4.60
CA SER A 200 9.92 17.64 -4.06
C SER A 200 9.59 16.67 -5.17
N SER A 201 9.98 15.42 -4.98
CA SER A 201 9.57 14.30 -5.80
C SER A 201 8.94 13.26 -4.88
N LEU A 202 7.63 13.07 -5.05
CA LEU A 202 6.82 12.18 -4.25
C LEU A 202 6.20 11.11 -5.14
N GLY A 203 5.93 9.95 -4.55
CA GLY A 203 5.20 8.89 -5.21
C GLY A 203 4.85 7.80 -4.22
N GLY A 204 4.13 6.78 -4.68
CA GLY A 204 3.80 5.65 -3.84
C GLY A 204 2.74 4.77 -4.44
N ALA A 205 2.34 3.77 -3.66
CA ALA A 205 1.32 2.81 -4.05
C ALA A 205 0.59 2.25 -2.82
N PHE A 206 -0.68 1.92 -3.02
CA PHE A 206 -1.49 1.21 -2.03
C PHE A 206 -1.16 -0.28 -2.06
N THR A 207 -1.20 -0.93 -0.91
CA THR A 207 -1.00 -2.37 -0.74
C THR A 207 -2.03 -2.94 0.24
N GLY A 208 -2.27 -4.25 0.13
CA GLY A 208 -3.32 -4.95 0.86
C GLY A 208 -4.57 -5.17 0.01
N GLU A 209 -5.50 -6.00 0.45
CA GLU A 209 -6.68 -6.37 -0.34
C GLU A 209 -7.65 -5.19 -0.51
N LYS A 210 -7.69 -4.27 0.46
CA LYS A 210 -8.59 -3.11 0.45
C LYS A 210 -7.85 -1.81 0.67
N ALA A 211 -6.61 -1.74 0.19
CA ALA A 211 -5.69 -0.63 0.41
C ALA A 211 -5.51 -0.30 1.91
N GLU A 212 -5.26 -1.30 2.75
CA GLU A 212 -5.04 -1.09 4.19
C GLU A 212 -3.81 -0.24 4.48
N ALA A 213 -2.81 -0.29 3.59
CA ALA A 213 -1.56 0.43 3.76
C ALA A 213 -1.15 1.16 2.47
N PHE A 214 -0.33 2.18 2.66
CA PHE A 214 0.29 2.96 1.60
C PHE A 214 1.80 2.97 1.79
N ILE A 215 2.52 2.73 0.70
CA ILE A 215 3.97 2.79 0.62
C ILE A 215 4.34 4.06 -0.13
N GLY A 216 4.89 5.02 0.58
CA GLY A 216 5.32 6.31 0.04
C GLY A 216 6.82 6.36 -0.18
N GLY A 217 7.23 7.05 -1.24
CA GLY A 217 8.59 7.45 -1.49
C GLY A 217 8.72 8.95 -1.62
N PHE A 218 9.82 9.48 -1.12
CA PHE A 218 10.12 10.90 -1.20
C PHE A 218 11.59 11.13 -1.54
N ASN A 219 11.82 12.27 -2.17
CA ASN A 219 13.12 12.90 -2.34
C ASN A 219 12.89 14.42 -2.32
N LEU A 220 13.42 15.08 -1.30
CA LEU A 220 13.30 16.52 -1.09
C LEU A 220 14.68 17.14 -1.18
N ILE A 221 14.78 18.21 -1.94
CA ILE A 221 16.03 18.93 -2.18
C ILE A 221 15.76 20.41 -1.98
N ASP A 222 16.60 21.07 -1.19
CA ASP A 222 16.57 22.53 -1.09
C ASP A 222 16.96 23.15 -2.44
N ALA A 223 16.04 23.91 -3.03
CA ALA A 223 16.24 24.51 -4.36
C ALA A 223 17.42 25.49 -4.37
N ASN A 224 17.71 26.13 -3.23
CA ASN A 224 18.77 27.12 -3.10
C ASN A 224 20.11 26.51 -2.70
N ASN A 225 20.10 25.32 -2.10
CA ASN A 225 21.30 24.58 -1.73
C ASN A 225 21.11 23.07 -1.89
N PRO A 226 21.33 22.51 -3.09
CA PRO A 226 21.10 21.08 -3.35
C PRO A 226 21.95 20.11 -2.52
N ALA A 227 22.98 20.60 -1.83
CA ALA A 227 23.71 19.81 -0.84
C ALA A 227 22.83 19.44 0.37
N ASN A 228 21.79 20.23 0.65
CA ASN A 228 20.71 19.86 1.55
C ASN A 228 19.71 18.99 0.80
N ASN A 229 19.59 17.73 1.19
CA ASN A 229 18.60 16.80 0.64
C ASN A 229 18.19 15.75 1.66
N VAL A 230 17.01 15.16 1.47
CA VAL A 230 16.54 14.01 2.24
C VAL A 230 15.71 13.10 1.35
N GLN A 231 15.95 11.80 1.42
CA GLN A 231 15.28 10.81 0.59
C GLN A 231 15.04 9.52 1.34
N GLY A 232 13.99 8.80 0.94
CA GLY A 232 13.64 7.57 1.59
C GLY A 232 12.24 7.09 1.27
N LEU A 233 11.88 6.03 1.96
CA LEU A 233 10.64 5.32 1.83
C LEU A 233 9.97 5.25 3.20
N TYR A 234 8.64 5.21 3.20
CA TYR A 234 7.83 5.13 4.42
C TYR A 234 6.54 4.37 4.18
N THR A 235 5.92 3.90 5.26
CA THR A 235 4.58 3.32 5.24
C THR A 235 3.60 4.18 6.01
N MET A 236 2.36 4.18 5.56
CA MET A 236 1.20 4.67 6.31
C MET A 236 0.14 3.58 6.34
N GLU A 237 -0.68 3.60 7.37
CA GLU A 237 -1.87 2.75 7.47
C GLU A 237 -3.09 3.62 7.71
N ARG A 238 -4.26 3.10 7.36
CA ARG A 238 -5.55 3.75 7.67
C ARG A 238 -6.12 3.35 9.02
#